data_AF-A0A7C4NSV6-F1
#
_entry.id   AF-A0A7C4NSV6-F1
#
_cell.length_a   1.000
_cell.length_b   1.000
_cell.length_c   1.000
_cell.angle_alpha   90.00
_cell.angle_beta   90.00
_cell.angle_gamma   90.00
#
_symmetry.space_group_name_H-M   'P 1'
#
loop_
_entity.id
_entity.type
_entity.pdbx_description
1 polymer ?
#
loop_
_entity_poly.entity_id
_entity_poly.type
_entity_poly.pdbx_seq_one_letter_code
_entity_poly.pdbx_strand_id
1 'polypeptide(L)'
;MRKETLFLILLGALIYLILIVYGIKQVYTAPAIPPSKEIIITKPEDKIVIAHTEIFGPLERPQVIFDHKKHVEAIKKEGKKEWETCIVCHREKKEELVRVKKEDEIVKEKKIETRDVFVFVFPKKEVKWDKEAYKKAYHDECIGCHKEKLKEGKKAGPLTCGECHVKEKEFVKIKYPFG
;
A
#
# COMPACT_ATOMS: atom_id res chain seq x y z
N MET A 1 13.82 -71.75 -3.57
CA MET A 1 13.68 -70.69 -4.58
C MET A 1 15.02 -70.54 -5.32
N ARG A 2 15.03 -70.46 -6.65
CA ARG A 2 16.26 -70.23 -7.43
C ARG A 2 16.84 -68.88 -7.04
N LYS A 3 18.17 -68.79 -6.87
CA LYS A 3 18.86 -67.53 -6.46
C LYS A 3 18.48 -66.35 -7.37
N GLU A 4 18.23 -66.64 -8.65
CA GLU A 4 17.77 -65.69 -9.66
C GLU A 4 16.37 -65.12 -9.36
N THR A 5 15.44 -65.95 -8.86
CA THR A 5 14.09 -65.50 -8.48
C THR A 5 14.13 -64.63 -7.24
N LEU A 6 15.01 -64.96 -6.28
CA LEU A 6 15.22 -64.15 -5.07
C LEU A 6 15.81 -62.77 -5.42
N PHE A 7 16.76 -62.74 -6.36
CA PHE A 7 17.38 -61.50 -6.84
C PHE A 7 16.37 -60.58 -7.53
N LEU A 8 15.48 -61.12 -8.37
CA LEU A 8 14.44 -60.33 -9.03
C LEU A 8 13.43 -59.74 -8.04
N ILE A 9 13.06 -60.50 -7.00
CA ILE A 9 12.15 -60.02 -5.93
C ILE A 9 12.81 -58.88 -5.14
N LEU A 10 14.09 -59.02 -4.77
CA LEU A 10 14.82 -57.98 -4.04
C LEU A 10 15.02 -56.71 -4.87
N LEU A 11 15.30 -56.86 -6.18
CA LEU A 11 15.42 -55.73 -7.10
C LEU A 11 14.09 -54.98 -7.25
N GLY A 12 12.97 -55.71 -7.39
CA GLY A 12 11.64 -55.12 -7.44
C GLY A 12 11.28 -54.37 -6.15
N ALA A 13 11.60 -54.95 -4.99
CA ALA A 13 11.38 -54.31 -3.69
C ALA A 13 12.22 -53.02 -3.54
N LEU A 14 13.47 -53.03 -3.99
CA LEU A 14 14.35 -51.86 -3.96
C LEU A 14 13.80 -50.72 -4.85
N ILE A 15 13.37 -51.02 -6.07
CA ILE A 15 12.78 -50.05 -6.99
C ILE A 15 11.51 -49.45 -6.40
N TYR A 16 10.66 -50.28 -5.81
CA TYR A 16 9.43 -49.82 -5.15
C TYR A 16 9.72 -48.88 -3.97
N LEU A 17 10.75 -49.18 -3.17
CA LEU A 17 11.17 -48.34 -2.05
C LEU A 17 11.71 -46.98 -2.54
N ILE A 18 12.47 -46.96 -3.64
CA ILE A 18 12.94 -45.72 -4.27
C ILE A 18 11.76 -44.86 -4.75
N LEU A 19 10.75 -45.47 -5.37
CA LEU A 19 9.55 -44.75 -5.82
C LEU A 19 8.76 -44.15 -4.65
N ILE A 20 8.65 -44.87 -3.52
CA ILE A 20 8.03 -44.36 -2.30
C ILE A 20 8.80 -43.15 -1.76
N VAL A 21 10.12 -43.25 -1.63
CA VAL A 21 10.94 -42.14 -1.12
C VAL A 21 10.86 -40.91 -2.03
N TYR A 22 10.86 -41.12 -3.34
CA TYR A 22 10.70 -40.04 -4.30
C TYR A 22 9.32 -39.38 -4.22
N GLY A 23 8.26 -40.19 -4.12
CA GLY A 23 6.89 -39.70 -3.94
C GLY A 23 6.71 -38.92 -2.64
N ILE A 24 7.24 -39.44 -1.53
CA ILE A 24 7.27 -38.75 -0.23
C ILE A 24 8.00 -37.41 -0.37
N LYS A 25 9.19 -37.40 -0.96
CA LYS A 25 9.96 -36.16 -1.15
C LYS A 25 9.16 -35.14 -1.94
N GLN A 26 8.48 -35.53 -3.01
CA GLN A 26 7.66 -34.64 -3.82
C GLN A 26 6.47 -34.05 -3.04
N VAL A 27 5.86 -34.81 -2.13
CA VAL A 27 4.80 -34.32 -1.22
C VAL A 27 5.36 -33.33 -0.20
N TYR A 28 6.53 -33.59 0.39
CA TYR A 28 7.14 -32.71 1.39
C TYR A 28 7.89 -31.50 0.82
N THR A 29 8.27 -31.53 -0.46
CA THR A 29 8.88 -30.39 -1.16
C THR A 29 7.89 -29.59 -1.99
N ALA A 30 6.65 -30.08 -2.17
CA ALA A 30 5.61 -29.29 -2.80
C ALA A 30 5.38 -28.02 -1.96
N PRO A 31 5.45 -26.81 -2.54
CA PRO A 31 5.09 -25.61 -1.82
C PRO A 31 3.65 -25.76 -1.35
N ALA A 32 3.44 -25.70 -0.03
CA ALA A 32 2.10 -25.70 0.53
C ALA A 32 1.33 -24.55 -0.13
N ILE A 33 0.27 -24.89 -0.87
CA ILE A 33 -0.66 -23.90 -1.40
C ILE A 33 -1.21 -23.20 -0.16
N PRO A 34 -0.88 -21.91 0.08
CA PRO A 34 -1.40 -21.22 1.25
C PRO A 34 -2.93 -21.29 1.18
N PRO A 35 -3.61 -21.51 2.31
CA PRO A 35 -5.07 -21.49 2.33
C PRO A 35 -5.53 -20.20 1.65
N SER A 36 -6.50 -20.31 0.74
CA SER A 36 -7.02 -19.19 -0.05
C SER A 36 -7.31 -18.03 0.88
N LYS A 37 -6.42 -17.03 0.86
CA LYS A 37 -6.44 -15.94 1.84
C LYS A 37 -7.72 -15.15 1.65
N GLU A 38 -8.57 -15.12 2.68
CA GLU A 38 -9.79 -14.33 2.66
C GLU A 38 -9.42 -12.86 2.39
N ILE A 39 -9.88 -12.36 1.25
CA ILE A 39 -9.69 -10.96 0.87
C ILE A 39 -10.77 -10.15 1.59
N ILE A 40 -10.38 -9.35 2.58
CA ILE A 40 -11.30 -8.44 3.26
C ILE A 40 -11.48 -7.21 2.35
N ILE A 41 -12.66 -7.13 1.73
CA ILE A 41 -13.08 -5.95 0.96
C ILE A 41 -13.81 -5.01 1.92
N THR A 42 -13.18 -3.89 2.27
CA THR A 42 -13.81 -2.85 3.11
C THR A 42 -14.31 -1.70 2.24
N LYS A 43 -15.51 -1.17 2.53
CA LYS A 43 -15.96 0.11 1.97
C LYS A 43 -14.95 1.22 2.37
N PRO A 44 -14.53 2.09 1.46
CA PRO A 44 -13.57 3.15 1.77
C PRO A 44 -14.23 4.22 2.63
N GLU A 45 -14.14 4.08 3.95
CA GLU A 45 -14.45 5.13 4.94
C GLU A 45 -13.26 6.09 5.05
N ASP A 46 -12.92 6.81 3.97
CA ASP A 46 -11.75 7.71 3.92
C ASP A 46 -10.38 7.03 4.12
N LYS A 47 -10.33 5.69 4.01
CA LYS A 47 -9.11 4.89 4.12
C LYS A 47 -8.48 4.68 2.74
N ILE A 48 -7.17 4.88 2.65
CA ILE A 48 -6.32 4.73 1.46
C ILE A 48 -5.32 3.61 1.73
N VAL A 49 -5.06 2.76 0.73
CA VAL A 49 -3.94 1.81 0.76
C VAL A 49 -2.71 2.48 0.15
N ILE A 50 -1.65 2.61 0.93
CA ILE A 50 -0.34 3.06 0.46
C ILE A 50 0.51 1.81 0.26
N ALA A 51 0.65 1.42 -1.01
CA ALA A 51 1.42 0.25 -1.43
C ALA A 51 2.43 0.58 -2.53
N HIS A 52 2.07 1.41 -3.51
CA HIS A 52 2.93 1.82 -4.63
C HIS A 52 3.72 0.66 -5.26
N THR A 53 3.04 -0.45 -5.55
CA THR A 53 3.68 -1.66 -6.11
C THR A 53 4.35 -1.42 -7.46
N GLU A 54 3.93 -0.38 -8.18
CA GLU A 54 4.57 0.14 -9.40
C GLU A 54 5.99 0.70 -9.14
N ILE A 55 6.29 1.09 -7.90
CA ILE A 55 7.60 1.60 -7.47
C ILE A 55 8.37 0.51 -6.73
N PHE A 56 7.72 -0.09 -5.75
CA PHE A 56 8.36 -1.01 -4.80
C PHE A 56 8.48 -2.44 -5.33
N GLY A 57 7.69 -2.83 -6.34
CA GLY A 57 7.55 -4.23 -6.74
C GLY A 57 6.91 -5.06 -5.62
N PRO A 58 7.36 -6.30 -5.40
CA PRO A 58 6.93 -7.09 -4.24
C PRO A 58 7.24 -6.35 -2.93
N LEU A 59 6.24 -6.21 -2.06
CA LEU A 59 6.40 -5.47 -0.82
C LEU A 59 7.17 -6.29 0.22
N GLU A 60 8.17 -5.67 0.85
CA GLU A 60 8.92 -6.27 1.97
C GLU A 60 8.15 -6.24 3.31
N ARG A 61 7.13 -5.38 3.39
CA ARG A 61 6.25 -5.20 4.55
C ARG A 61 4.80 -5.05 4.10
N PRO A 62 3.83 -5.36 4.98
CA PRO A 62 2.42 -5.08 4.70
C PRO A 62 2.21 -3.63 4.27
N GLN A 63 1.31 -3.40 3.32
CA GLN A 63 0.87 -2.07 2.93
C GLN A 63 0.36 -1.24 4.12
N VAL A 64 0.50 0.09 4.03
CA VAL A 64 0.01 1.00 5.06
C VAL A 64 -1.43 1.37 4.75
N ILE A 65 -2.33 1.21 5.73
CA ILE A 65 -3.70 1.71 5.64
C ILE A 65 -3.77 3.09 6.28
N PHE A 66 -3.91 4.12 5.45
CA PHE A 66 -3.96 5.51 5.85
C PHE A 66 -5.40 6.01 5.94
N ASP A 67 -5.78 6.64 7.05
CA ASP A 67 -7.11 7.20 7.26
C ASP A 67 -7.08 8.72 7.03
N HIS A 68 -7.46 9.17 5.83
CA HIS A 68 -7.33 10.57 5.44
C HIS A 68 -8.18 11.51 6.29
N LYS A 69 -9.43 11.11 6.59
CA LYS A 69 -10.35 11.90 7.42
C LYS A 69 -9.81 12.09 8.83
N LYS A 70 -9.28 11.03 9.46
CA LYS A 70 -8.68 11.12 10.79
C LYS A 70 -7.53 12.14 10.85
N HIS A 71 -6.71 12.20 9.81
CA HIS A 71 -5.61 13.18 9.74
C HIS A 71 -6.13 14.60 9.59
N VAL A 72 -7.06 14.83 8.65
CA VAL A 72 -7.67 16.16 8.44
C VAL A 72 -8.36 16.65 9.71
N GLU A 73 -9.15 15.81 10.37
CA GLU A 73 -9.84 16.17 11.62
C GLU A 73 -8.87 16.46 12.76
N ALA A 74 -7.76 15.72 12.87
CA ALA A 74 -6.73 15.99 13.87
C ALA A 74 -6.09 17.37 13.66
N ILE A 75 -5.76 17.71 12.41
CA ILE A 75 -5.16 19.00 12.07
C ILE A 75 -6.16 20.16 12.28
N LYS A 76 -7.43 19.99 11.91
CA LYS A 76 -8.50 20.98 12.15
C LYS A 76 -8.64 21.31 13.64
N LYS A 77 -8.54 20.31 14.52
CA LYS A 77 -8.59 20.50 15.98
C LYS A 77 -7.43 21.33 16.55
N GLU A 78 -6.35 21.51 15.78
CA GLU A 78 -5.24 22.40 16.14
C GLU A 78 -5.47 23.86 15.71
N GLY A 79 -6.69 24.23 15.29
CA GLY A 79 -7.07 25.60 14.98
C GLY A 79 -6.86 26.01 13.52
N LYS A 80 -6.53 25.07 12.63
CA LYS A 80 -6.40 25.33 11.18
C LYS A 80 -7.76 25.31 10.48
N LYS A 81 -7.95 26.20 9.51
CA LYS A 81 -9.11 26.15 8.60
C LYS A 81 -9.02 24.91 7.72
N GLU A 82 -10.17 24.47 7.22
CA GLU A 82 -10.27 23.25 6.42
C GLU A 82 -9.32 23.23 5.23
N TRP A 83 -9.25 24.29 4.44
CA TRP A 83 -8.36 24.38 3.28
C TRP A 83 -6.87 24.47 3.67
N GLU A 84 -6.54 25.00 4.86
CA GLU A 84 -5.16 25.05 5.38
C GLU A 84 -4.66 23.69 5.86
N THR A 85 -5.57 22.72 6.06
CA THR A 85 -5.17 21.35 6.43
C THR A 85 -4.61 20.58 5.23
N CYS A 86 -5.11 20.85 4.02
CA CYS A 86 -4.69 20.20 2.79
C CYS A 86 -3.21 20.46 2.49
N ILE A 87 -2.76 21.70 2.67
CA ILE A 87 -1.37 22.11 2.40
C ILE A 87 -0.35 21.50 3.36
N VAL A 88 -0.79 20.86 4.45
CA VAL A 88 0.13 20.16 5.35
C VAL A 88 0.78 18.97 4.64
N CYS A 89 0.01 18.26 3.81
CA CYS A 89 0.45 17.04 3.13
C CYS A 89 0.51 17.17 1.60
N HIS A 90 -0.27 18.07 1.00
CA HIS A 90 -0.29 18.29 -0.44
C HIS A 90 0.42 19.59 -0.79
N ARG A 91 1.22 19.57 -1.87
CA ARG A 91 1.88 20.78 -2.37
C ARG A 91 0.90 21.58 -3.22
N GLU A 92 1.12 22.88 -3.28
CA GLU A 92 0.43 23.77 -4.21
C GLU A 92 1.32 24.00 -5.43
N LYS A 93 0.70 24.09 -6.61
CA LYS A 93 1.34 24.56 -7.83
C LYS A 93 0.47 25.63 -8.47
N LYS A 94 1.09 26.55 -9.21
CA LYS A 94 0.35 27.45 -10.10
C LYS A 94 -0.05 26.68 -11.35
N GLU A 95 -1.34 26.69 -11.67
CA GLU A 95 -1.86 26.09 -12.89
C GLU A 95 -2.72 27.10 -13.64
N GLU A 96 -2.51 27.14 -14.94
CA GLU A 96 -3.31 27.96 -15.84
C GLU A 96 -4.61 27.20 -16.15
N LEU A 97 -5.74 27.83 -15.84
CA LEU A 97 -7.03 27.20 -15.96
C LEU A 97 -7.98 28.06 -16.78
N VAL A 98 -8.77 27.40 -17.60
CA VAL A 98 -9.76 28.04 -18.44
C VAL A 98 -11.09 28.05 -17.70
N ARG A 99 -11.48 29.21 -17.19
CA ARG A 99 -12.81 29.42 -16.64
C ARG A 99 -13.79 29.63 -17.79
N VAL A 100 -14.71 28.68 -17.93
CA VAL A 100 -15.78 28.72 -18.94
C VAL A 100 -17.05 29.19 -18.25
N LYS A 101 -17.56 30.37 -18.62
CA LYS A 101 -18.88 30.82 -18.20
C LYS A 101 -19.90 30.32 -19.22
N LYS A 102 -20.80 29.46 -18.76
CA LYS A 102 -21.94 28.97 -19.55
C LYS A 102 -23.22 29.66 -19.11
N GLU A 103 -24.07 29.98 -20.08
CA GLU A 103 -25.44 30.47 -19.87
C GLU A 103 -26.31 29.68 -20.85
N ASP A 104 -27.35 29.00 -20.36
CA ASP A 104 -28.16 28.05 -21.13
C ASP A 104 -27.30 27.01 -21.90
N GLU A 105 -26.29 26.47 -21.24
CA GLU A 105 -25.28 25.56 -21.79
C GLU A 105 -24.36 26.14 -22.89
N ILE A 106 -24.62 27.38 -23.33
CA ILE A 106 -23.83 28.08 -24.34
C ILE A 106 -22.62 28.74 -23.66
N VAL A 107 -21.43 28.50 -24.20
CA VAL A 107 -20.19 29.13 -23.73
C VAL A 107 -20.19 30.60 -24.14
N LYS A 108 -20.36 31.50 -23.18
CA LYS A 108 -20.37 32.96 -23.39
C LYS A 108 -18.99 33.58 -23.25
N GLU A 109 -18.17 33.01 -22.36
CA GLU A 109 -16.88 33.56 -22.00
C GLU A 109 -15.90 32.43 -21.68
N LYS A 110 -14.67 32.57 -22.19
CA LYS A 110 -13.51 31.78 -21.76
C LYS A 110 -12.46 32.74 -21.27
N LYS A 111 -12.14 32.65 -19.98
CA LYS A 111 -11.06 33.42 -19.37
C LYS A 111 -9.97 32.48 -18.92
N ILE A 112 -8.74 32.79 -19.31
CA ILE A 112 -7.55 32.14 -18.80
C ILE A 112 -7.19 32.83 -17.48
N GLU A 113 -7.12 32.06 -16.41
CA GLU A 113 -6.67 32.54 -15.10
C GLU A 113 -5.65 31.57 -14.49
N THR A 114 -4.57 32.11 -13.96
CA THR A 114 -3.61 31.34 -13.17
C THR A 114 -4.08 31.32 -11.73
N ARG A 115 -4.26 30.12 -11.16
CA ARG A 115 -4.57 29.96 -9.73
C ARG A 115 -3.68 28.91 -9.09
N ASP A 116 -3.52 29.03 -7.78
CA ASP A 116 -2.91 27.97 -6.99
C ASP A 116 -3.88 26.78 -6.91
N VAL A 117 -3.35 25.59 -7.19
CA VAL A 117 -4.08 24.33 -7.13
C VAL A 117 -3.30 23.33 -6.28
N PHE A 118 -4.04 22.50 -5.56
CA PHE A 118 -3.45 21.39 -4.82
C PHE A 118 -3.02 20.27 -5.76
N VAL A 119 -1.81 19.79 -5.59
CA VAL A 119 -1.33 18.54 -6.18
C VAL A 119 -1.65 17.42 -5.20
N PHE A 120 -2.68 16.64 -5.52
CA PHE A 120 -3.14 15.50 -4.72
C PHE A 120 -2.24 14.27 -4.87
N VAL A 121 -0.93 14.50 -4.77
CA VAL A 121 0.11 13.47 -4.72
C VAL A 121 0.79 13.58 -3.38
N PHE A 122 1.06 12.43 -2.77
CA PHE A 122 1.89 12.30 -1.57
C PHE A 122 3.04 11.33 -1.90
N PRO A 123 4.26 11.53 -1.39
CA PRO A 123 4.73 12.57 -0.46
C PRO A 123 4.63 14.01 -0.99
N LYS A 124 4.55 14.99 -0.08
CA LYS A 124 4.46 16.41 -0.43
C LYS A 124 5.68 16.85 -1.23
N LYS A 125 6.87 16.44 -0.79
CA LYS A 125 8.14 16.70 -1.48
C LYS A 125 8.24 15.84 -2.72
N GLU A 126 8.56 16.48 -3.84
CA GLU A 126 8.90 15.76 -5.07
C GLU A 126 10.22 15.02 -4.86
N VAL A 127 10.20 13.72 -5.14
CA VAL A 127 11.36 12.84 -5.04
C VAL A 127 11.51 12.02 -6.30
N LYS A 128 12.72 11.48 -6.51
CA LYS A 128 13.01 10.59 -7.62
C LYS A 128 12.12 9.35 -7.55
N TRP A 129 11.75 8.85 -8.72
CA TRP A 129 10.90 7.66 -8.86
C TRP A 129 11.70 6.38 -8.65
N ASP A 130 12.22 6.21 -7.43
CA ASP A 130 12.96 5.02 -7.00
C ASP A 130 12.55 4.59 -5.59
N LYS A 131 12.79 3.31 -5.28
CA LYS A 131 12.34 2.68 -4.03
C LYS A 131 12.87 3.39 -2.79
N GLU A 132 14.15 3.73 -2.77
CA GLU A 132 14.77 4.30 -1.56
C GLU A 132 14.31 5.73 -1.34
N ALA A 133 14.24 6.54 -2.39
CA ALA A 133 13.77 7.91 -2.31
C ALA A 133 12.30 7.99 -1.85
N TYR A 134 11.40 7.19 -2.44
CA TYR A 134 10.00 7.15 -2.04
C TYR A 134 9.81 6.63 -0.62
N LYS A 135 10.44 5.51 -0.26
CA LYS A 135 10.39 4.97 1.11
C LYS A 135 10.85 6.01 2.14
N LYS A 136 11.97 6.68 1.86
CA LYS A 136 12.50 7.73 2.72
C LYS A 136 11.53 8.90 2.85
N ALA A 137 10.97 9.39 1.75
CA ALA A 137 10.03 10.50 1.77
C ALA A 137 8.75 10.19 2.57
N TYR A 138 8.21 8.98 2.41
CA TYR A 138 7.10 8.48 3.23
C TYR A 138 7.43 8.47 4.72
N HIS A 139 8.57 7.88 5.10
CA HIS A 139 8.98 7.83 6.51
C HIS A 139 9.27 9.22 7.08
N ASP A 140 9.95 10.08 6.34
CA ASP A 140 10.30 11.44 6.79
C ASP A 140 9.04 12.27 7.05
N GLU A 141 8.05 12.24 6.16
CA GLU A 141 6.85 13.07 6.30
C GLU A 141 5.85 12.49 7.32
N CYS A 142 5.61 11.17 7.30
CA CYS A 142 4.69 10.53 8.25
C CYS A 142 5.26 10.53 9.67
N ILE A 143 6.45 9.95 9.85
CA ILE A 143 7.06 9.79 11.18
C ILE A 143 7.53 11.15 11.70
N GLY A 144 7.98 12.06 10.83
CA GLY A 144 8.37 13.41 11.20
C GLY A 144 7.25 14.16 11.91
N CYS A 145 6.07 14.23 11.28
CA CYS A 145 4.90 14.88 11.88
C CYS A 145 4.46 14.18 13.18
N HIS A 146 4.36 12.84 13.19
CA HIS A 146 3.98 12.11 14.39
C HIS A 146 4.96 12.35 15.56
N LYS A 147 6.26 12.40 15.27
CA LYS A 147 7.30 12.63 16.27
C LYS A 147 7.22 14.06 16.84
N GLU A 148 6.95 15.04 15.99
CA GLU A 148 6.73 16.44 16.42
C GLU A 148 5.49 16.54 17.33
N LYS A 149 4.36 15.95 16.93
CA LYS A 149 3.15 15.94 17.76
C LYS A 149 3.36 15.27 19.11
N LEU A 150 4.09 14.16 19.14
CA LEU A 150 4.42 13.49 20.39
C LEU A 150 5.28 14.36 21.30
N LYS A 151 6.29 15.06 20.74
CA LYS A 151 7.13 16.00 21.49
C LYS A 151 6.34 17.19 22.05
N GLU A 152 5.32 17.64 21.34
CA GLU A 152 4.38 18.68 21.79
C GLU A 152 3.38 18.18 22.85
N GLY A 153 3.43 16.91 23.26
CA GLY A 153 2.46 16.30 24.17
C GLY A 153 1.07 16.12 23.55
N LYS A 154 0.95 16.24 22.23
CA LYS A 154 -0.31 16.04 21.50
C LYS A 154 -0.52 14.57 21.15
N LYS A 155 -1.78 14.21 20.86
CA LYS A 155 -2.10 12.89 20.29
C LYS A 155 -1.41 12.75 18.94
N ALA A 156 -0.56 11.73 18.83
CA ALA A 156 0.22 11.45 17.62
C ALA A 156 -0.18 10.12 16.98
N GLY A 157 0.20 9.95 15.72
CA GLY A 157 0.14 8.67 15.05
C GLY A 157 1.34 7.77 15.40
N PRO A 158 1.41 6.58 14.79
CA PRO A 158 2.44 5.58 15.06
C PRO A 158 3.85 6.03 14.69
N LEU A 159 4.84 5.53 15.42
CA LEU A 159 6.27 5.77 15.17
C LEU A 159 7.06 4.49 14.86
N THR A 160 6.45 3.31 15.08
CA THR A 160 7.12 2.04 14.88
C THR A 160 6.64 1.34 13.60
N CYS A 161 7.46 0.42 13.07
CA CYS A 161 7.18 -0.24 11.81
C CYS A 161 5.86 -1.02 11.84
N GLY A 162 5.59 -1.77 12.92
CA GLY A 162 4.45 -2.69 13.02
C GLY A 162 3.11 -2.00 13.21
N GLU A 163 3.09 -0.76 13.69
CA GLU A 163 1.86 0.01 13.86
C GLU A 163 1.41 0.68 12.55
N CYS A 164 2.35 0.96 11.64
CA CYS A 164 2.06 1.41 10.27
C CYS A 164 1.84 0.22 9.31
N HIS A 165 2.78 -0.71 9.29
CA HIS A 165 2.79 -1.91 8.44
C HIS A 165 2.19 -3.10 9.19
N VAL A 166 0.89 -3.01 9.46
CA VAL A 166 0.15 -3.98 10.28
C VAL A 166 0.00 -5.31 9.52
N LYS A 167 0.52 -6.41 10.09
CA LYS A 167 0.55 -7.75 9.46
C LYS A 167 -0.84 -8.26 9.11
N GLU A 168 -1.81 -8.01 9.99
CA GLU A 168 -3.21 -8.40 9.82
C GLU A 168 -3.87 -7.67 8.64
N LYS A 169 -3.29 -6.55 8.18
CA LYS A 169 -3.81 -5.74 7.07
C LYS A 169 -3.15 -6.02 5.72
N GLU A 170 -2.23 -6.98 5.65
CA GLU A 170 -1.50 -7.35 4.44
C GLU A 170 -2.43 -7.72 3.27
N PHE A 171 -3.60 -8.29 3.55
CA PHE A 171 -4.58 -8.75 2.54
C PHE A 171 -5.82 -7.87 2.41
N VAL A 172 -5.83 -6.72 3.07
CA VAL A 172 -6.95 -5.77 2.98
C VAL A 172 -6.91 -5.10 1.61
N LYS A 173 -7.91 -5.34 0.77
CA LYS A 173 -8.07 -4.58 -0.48
C LYS A 173 -9.08 -3.47 -0.26
N ILE A 174 -8.60 -2.24 -0.19
CA ILE A 174 -9.48 -1.07 -0.18
C ILE A 174 -9.67 -0.62 -1.62
N LYS A 175 -10.90 -0.71 -2.11
CA LYS A 175 -11.28 -0.14 -3.40
C LYS A 175 -11.51 1.35 -3.20
N TYR A 176 -10.54 2.18 -3.59
CA TYR A 176 -10.70 3.63 -3.57
C TYR A 176 -11.47 4.07 -4.82
N PRO A 177 -12.46 4.99 -4.72
CA PRO A 177 -13.14 5.50 -5.89
C PRO A 177 -12.32 6.64 -6.50
N PHE A 178 -11.69 6.36 -7.65
CA PHE A 178 -11.53 7.36 -8.70
C PHE A 178 -12.12 6.73 -9.97
N GLY A 179 -13.30 7.22 -10.38
CA GLY A 179 -14.07 6.71 -11.51
C GLY A 179 -15.25 5.84 -11.09
#